data_AF-A0A6D2G7M5-F1
#
_entry.id   AF-A0A6D2G7M5-F1
#
_cell.length_a   1.000
_cell.length_b   1.000
_cell.length_c   1.000
_cell.angle_alpha   90.00
_cell.angle_beta   90.00
_cell.angle_gamma   90.00
#
_symmetry.space_group_name_H-M   'P 1'
#
loop_
_entity.id
_entity.type
_entity.pdbx_description
1 polymer ?
#
loop_
_entity_poly.entity_id
_entity_poly.type
_entity_poly.pdbx_seq_one_letter_code
_entity_poly.pdbx_strand_id
1 'polypeptide(L)'
;MSKIVNTYGKTWHTWHTDRDKTLPMGIPALMMGFTGEGQLDPALLADRDRRLEIDTQAIKRERQDLPAHPVIKGANAWEQGEVIQLQRVQGSGEHGRGDTAHFGTSEQSRQ
;
A
#
# COMPACT_ATOMS: atom_id res chain seq x y z
N MET A 1 -11.92 17.01 3.58
CA MET A 1 -10.66 16.50 4.18
C MET A 1 -10.14 17.29 5.37
N SER A 2 -10.56 18.54 5.59
CA SER A 2 -10.09 19.37 6.72
C SER A 2 -10.16 18.71 8.10
N LYS A 3 -11.19 17.88 8.37
CA LYS A 3 -11.34 17.17 9.65
C LYS A 3 -10.32 16.05 9.89
N ILE A 4 -9.68 15.54 8.84
CA ILE A 4 -8.80 14.35 8.93
C ILE A 4 -7.36 14.61 8.49
N VAL A 5 -7.06 15.76 7.88
CA VAL A 5 -5.72 16.09 7.34
C VAL A 5 -4.63 16.04 8.42
N ASN A 6 -4.98 16.32 9.68
CA ASN A 6 -4.06 16.29 10.83
C ASN A 6 -4.27 15.07 11.75
N THR A 7 -4.86 13.99 11.24
CA THR A 7 -5.09 12.75 12.01
C THR A 7 -4.12 11.65 11.58
N TYR A 8 -3.78 10.76 12.51
CA TYR A 8 -2.94 9.60 12.24
C TYR A 8 -3.81 8.35 12.08
N GLY A 9 -3.65 7.65 10.96
CA GLY A 9 -4.32 6.38 10.70
C GLY A 9 -3.36 5.20 10.79
N LYS A 10 -3.81 4.09 11.37
CA LYS A 10 -3.19 2.78 11.23
C LYS A 10 -4.23 1.81 10.69
N THR A 11 -3.86 1.02 9.70
CA THR A 11 -4.77 0.07 9.04
C THR A 11 -4.30 -1.34 9.30
N TRP A 12 -5.22 -2.20 9.74
CA TRP A 12 -5.01 -3.64 9.82
C TRP A 12 -5.67 -4.31 8.62
N HIS A 13 -4.90 -5.09 7.88
CA HIS A 13 -5.41 -5.86 6.74
C HIS A 13 -5.76 -7.27 7.22
N THR A 14 -7.05 -7.60 7.19
CA THR A 14 -7.56 -8.91 7.59
C THR A 14 -8.16 -9.63 6.39
N TRP A 15 -8.04 -10.96 6.38
CA TRP A 15 -8.70 -11.80 5.39
C TRP A 15 -9.98 -12.41 5.95
N HIS A 16 -11.00 -12.54 5.10
CA HIS A 16 -12.22 -13.26 5.43
C HIS A 16 -11.93 -14.77 5.50
N THR A 17 -12.08 -15.38 6.68
CA THR A 17 -11.83 -16.81 6.90
C THR A 17 -13.03 -17.70 6.56
N ASP A 18 -14.19 -17.10 6.30
CA ASP A 18 -15.50 -17.76 6.12
C ASP A 18 -15.90 -17.97 4.65
N ARG A 19 -15.10 -17.48 3.70
CA ARG A 19 -15.46 -17.48 2.25
C ARG A 19 -14.74 -18.55 1.44
N ASP A 20 -14.16 -19.57 2.08
CA ASP A 20 -13.38 -20.64 1.47
C ASP A 20 -12.39 -20.16 0.39
N LYS A 21 -11.80 -18.98 0.61
CA LYS A 21 -10.84 -18.39 -0.32
C LYS A 21 -9.45 -18.92 -0.01
N THR A 22 -8.75 -19.36 -1.06
CA THR A 22 -7.31 -19.63 -0.97
C THR A 22 -6.58 -18.34 -0.60
N LEU A 23 -6.00 -18.31 0.61
CA LEU A 23 -5.23 -17.16 1.06
C LEU A 23 -3.81 -17.21 0.48
N PRO A 24 -3.21 -16.04 0.18
CA PRO A 24 -1.81 -15.96 -0.20
C PRO A 24 -0.94 -16.21 1.03
N MET A 25 -0.82 -17.48 1.42
CA MET A 25 0.00 -17.88 2.56
C MET A 25 1.48 -17.65 2.24
N GLY A 26 2.23 -17.18 3.23
CA GLY A 26 3.66 -16.91 3.13
C GLY A 26 4.20 -16.26 4.39
N ILE A 27 5.42 -15.74 4.31
CA ILE A 27 6.04 -15.05 5.44
C ILE A 27 5.29 -13.74 5.71
N PRO A 28 5.01 -13.41 6.99
CA PRO A 28 4.33 -12.17 7.31
C PRO A 28 5.18 -10.97 6.87
N ALA A 29 4.59 -10.11 6.04
CA ALA A 29 5.20 -8.87 5.60
C ALA A 29 4.55 -7.69 6.35
N LEU A 30 5.38 -6.78 6.86
CA LEU A 30 4.91 -5.51 7.35
C LEU A 30 4.49 -4.65 6.15
N MET A 31 3.19 -4.38 6.03
CA MET A 31 2.64 -3.53 4.98
C MET A 31 2.53 -2.09 5.46
N MET A 32 3.11 -1.17 4.69
CA MET A 32 3.01 0.27 4.92
C MET A 32 2.24 0.92 3.77
N GLY A 33 1.43 1.93 4.10
CA GLY A 33 0.79 2.76 3.07
C GLY A 33 1.76 3.80 2.52
N PHE A 34 1.52 4.26 1.29
CA PHE A 34 2.23 5.41 0.73
C PHE A 34 1.78 6.69 1.45
N THR A 35 2.74 7.40 2.04
CA THR A 35 2.55 8.64 2.82
C THR A 35 3.10 9.88 2.11
N GLY A 36 3.89 9.71 1.06
CA GLY A 36 4.57 10.80 0.36
C GLY A 36 4.63 10.64 -1.15
N GLU A 37 5.07 11.71 -1.81
CA GLU A 37 5.28 11.75 -3.25
C GLU A 37 6.44 10.83 -3.67
N GLY A 38 6.33 10.22 -4.85
CA GLY A 38 7.37 9.36 -5.43
C GLY A 38 7.52 7.97 -4.82
N GLN A 39 6.73 7.62 -3.78
CA GLN A 39 6.79 6.28 -3.18
C GLN A 39 6.04 5.20 -4.00
N LEU A 40 5.09 5.61 -4.84
CA LEU A 40 4.31 4.72 -5.72
C LEU A 40 4.88 4.78 -7.14
N ASP A 41 5.02 3.62 -7.78
CA ASP A 41 5.37 3.53 -9.20
C ASP A 41 4.38 4.35 -10.06
N PRO A 42 4.85 5.34 -10.83
CA PRO A 42 4.01 6.16 -11.69
C PRO A 42 3.16 5.36 -12.69
N ALA A 43 3.65 4.20 -13.15
CA ALA A 43 2.90 3.34 -14.05
C ALA A 43 1.67 2.73 -13.38
N LEU A 44 1.79 2.33 -12.10
CA LEU A 44 0.67 1.81 -11.31
C LEU A 44 -0.37 2.92 -11.03
N LEU A 45 0.12 4.13 -10.73
CA LEU A 45 -0.74 5.29 -10.52
C LEU A 45 -1.55 5.62 -11.79
N ALA A 46 -0.90 5.64 -12.95
CA ALA A 46 -1.54 5.93 -14.24
C ALA A 46 -2.56 4.85 -14.64
N ASP A 47 -2.25 3.57 -14.41
CA ASP A 47 -3.19 2.46 -14.66
C ASP A 47 -4.47 2.60 -13.81
N ARG A 48 -4.30 2.90 -12.51
CA ARG A 48 -5.43 3.14 -11.60
C ARG A 48 -6.28 4.32 -12.05
N ASP A 49 -5.65 5.46 -12.38
CA ASP A 49 -6.35 6.68 -12.81
C ASP A 49 -7.21 6.42 -14.04
N ARG A 50 -6.68 5.67 -15.01
CA ARG A 50 -7.44 5.22 -16.18
C ARG A 50 -8.60 4.28 -15.81
N ARG A 51 -8.36 3.29 -14.95
CA ARG A 51 -9.38 2.29 -14.57
C ARG A 51 -10.55 2.88 -13.77
N LEU A 52 -10.27 3.90 -12.97
CA LEU A 52 -11.26 4.52 -12.07
C LEU A 52 -11.77 5.87 -12.58
N GLU A 53 -11.30 6.32 -13.74
CA GLU A 53 -11.61 7.63 -14.33
C GLU A 53 -11.29 8.79 -13.36
N ILE A 54 -10.11 8.73 -12.74
CA ILE A 54 -9.63 9.68 -11.72
C ILE A 54 -8.46 10.49 -12.29
N ASP A 55 -8.46 11.81 -12.05
CA ASP A 55 -7.27 12.66 -12.22
C ASP A 55 -6.63 12.92 -10.85
N THR A 56 -5.53 12.21 -10.55
CA THR A 56 -4.77 12.42 -9.30
C THR A 56 -4.30 13.86 -9.12
N GLN A 57 -3.89 14.53 -10.19
CA GLN A 57 -3.35 15.88 -10.12
C GLN A 57 -4.47 16.90 -9.85
N ALA A 58 -5.66 16.70 -10.41
CA ALA A 58 -6.83 17.51 -10.07
C ALA A 58 -7.19 17.38 -8.58
N ILE A 59 -7.29 16.15 -8.09
CA ILE A 59 -7.60 15.88 -6.67
C ILE A 59 -6.52 16.48 -5.74
N LYS A 60 -5.24 16.46 -6.14
CA LYS A 60 -4.17 17.14 -5.40
C LYS A 60 -4.36 18.65 -5.37
N ARG A 61 -4.67 19.27 -6.52
CA ARG A 61 -4.95 20.72 -6.62
C ARG A 61 -6.12 21.14 -5.73
N GLU A 62 -7.19 20.36 -5.69
CA GLU A 62 -8.36 20.59 -4.82
C GLU A 62 -8.06 20.55 -3.32
N ARG A 63 -6.89 20.02 -2.92
CA ARG A 63 -6.48 19.85 -1.52
C ARG A 63 -5.35 20.79 -1.09
N GLN A 64 -4.89 21.67 -1.98
CA GLN A 64 -3.73 22.55 -1.73
C GLN A 64 -3.96 23.57 -0.62
N ASP A 65 -5.22 23.91 -0.34
CA ASP A 65 -5.63 24.87 0.69
C ASP A 65 -5.74 24.26 2.09
N LEU A 66 -5.58 22.93 2.22
CA LEU A 66 -5.71 22.25 3.50
C LEU A 66 -4.44 22.45 4.36
N PRO A 67 -4.56 23.00 5.58
CA PRO A 67 -3.42 23.20 6.46
C PRO A 67 -2.96 21.85 7.06
N ALA A 68 -1.89 21.30 6.51
CA ALA A 68 -1.22 20.11 7.03
C ALA A 68 -0.10 20.52 8.01
N HIS A 69 -0.18 20.05 9.26
CA HIS A 69 0.85 20.28 10.26
C HIS A 69 2.01 19.29 10.09
N PRO A 70 3.22 19.62 10.59
CA PRO A 70 4.32 18.68 10.64
C PRO A 70 3.95 17.40 11.39
N VAL A 71 4.41 16.26 10.88
CA VAL A 71 4.25 14.96 11.54
C VAL A 71 4.90 15.00 12.92
N ILE A 72 4.15 14.59 13.96
CA ILE A 72 4.67 14.56 15.33
C ILE A 72 5.78 13.53 15.46
N LYS A 73 6.75 13.82 16.34
CA LYS A 73 7.84 12.90 16.63
C LYS A 73 7.29 11.53 17.06
N GLY A 74 7.76 10.47 16.40
CA GLY A 74 7.38 9.08 16.69
C GLY A 74 6.14 8.55 15.96
N ALA A 75 5.34 9.39 15.29
CA ALA A 75 4.21 8.90 14.50
C ALA A 75 4.65 7.96 13.36
N ASN A 76 5.78 8.29 12.73
CA ASN A 76 6.46 7.48 11.72
C ASN A 76 7.72 6.81 12.28
N ALA A 77 7.68 6.28 13.51
CA ALA A 77 8.85 5.58 14.07
C ALA A 77 9.33 4.41 13.18
N TRP A 78 8.45 3.84 12.36
CA TRP A 78 8.78 2.81 11.37
C TRP A 78 9.65 3.31 10.20
N GLU A 79 9.79 4.63 9.99
CA GLU A 79 10.71 5.19 8.99
C GLU A 79 12.13 5.37 9.56
N GLN A 80 12.33 5.13 10.86
CA GLN A 80 13.54 5.49 11.58
C GLN A 80 14.11 4.27 12.34
N GLY A 81 15.44 4.09 12.29
CA GLY A 81 16.12 3.02 13.00
C GLY A 81 16.08 1.68 12.26
N GLU A 82 16.18 0.58 13.01
CA GLU A 82 16.19 -0.78 12.46
C GLU A 82 14.77 -1.31 12.32
N VAL A 83 14.31 -1.41 11.09
CA VAL A 83 13.00 -1.99 10.75
C VAL A 83 13.21 -3.46 10.41
N ILE A 84 12.67 -4.35 11.23
CA ILE A 84 12.74 -5.79 10.95
C ILE A 84 11.70 -6.12 9.87
N GLN A 85 12.18 -6.32 8.64
CA GLN A 85 11.42 -7.06 7.63
C GLN A 85 11.89 -8.50 7.60
N LEU A 86 10.94 -9.42 7.74
CA LEU A 86 11.21 -10.85 7.59
C LEU A 86 11.51 -11.14 6.12
N GLN A 87 12.71 -11.65 5.85
CA GLN A 87 13.08 -12.05 4.50
C GLN A 87 12.59 -13.46 4.20
N ARG A 88 12.20 -13.67 2.94
CA ARG A 88 11.87 -14.99 2.43
C ARG A 88 13.10 -15.90 2.48
N VAL A 89 13.00 -17.04 3.16
CA VAL A 89 14.01 -18.10 3.07
C VAL A 89 13.51 -19.21 2.14
N GLN A 90 14.44 -19.98 1.58
CA GLN A 90 14.09 -21.10 0.71
C GLN A 90 13.33 -22.16 1.52
N GLY A 91 12.14 -22.57 1.05
CA GLY A 91 11.32 -23.61 1.68
C GLY A 91 10.27 -23.16 2.71
N SER A 92 10.21 -21.87 3.08
CA SER A 92 9.25 -21.36 4.09
C SER A 92 7.88 -20.99 3.51
N GLY A 93 7.20 -21.95 2.89
CA GLY A 93 5.93 -21.74 2.20
C GLY A 93 6.16 -21.11 0.83
N GLU A 94 6.21 -21.95 -0.21
CA GLU A 94 6.02 -21.46 -1.57
C GLU A 94 4.65 -20.79 -1.62
N HIS A 95 4.62 -19.48 -1.88
CA HIS A 95 3.40 -18.87 -2.38
C HIS A 95 3.01 -19.76 -3.56
N GLY A 96 1.87 -20.46 -3.45
CA GLY A 96 1.42 -21.35 -4.51
C GLY A 96 1.56 -20.57 -5.81
N ARG A 97 2.30 -21.11 -6.79
CA ARG A 97 2.71 -20.41 -8.03
C ARG A 97 1.52 -19.60 -8.53
N GLY A 98 1.52 -18.32 -8.18
CA GLY A 98 0.33 -17.50 -8.26
C GLY A 98 0.22 -17.08 -9.69
N ASP A 99 -0.68 -17.71 -10.44
CA ASP A 99 -1.05 -17.20 -11.75
C ASP A 99 -1.66 -15.81 -11.54
N THR A 100 -0.82 -14.79 -11.69
CA THR A 100 -1.27 -13.41 -11.58
C THR A 100 -1.75 -12.86 -12.93
N ALA A 101 -1.74 -13.65 -14.00
CA ALA A 101 -2.07 -13.18 -15.35
C ALA A 101 -3.52 -12.72 -15.48
N HIS A 102 -4.40 -13.18 -14.58
CA HIS A 102 -5.80 -12.76 -14.50
C HIS A 102 -6.01 -11.44 -13.74
N PHE A 103 -5.04 -10.97 -12.96
CA PHE A 103 -5.13 -9.68 -12.28
C PHE A 103 -4.74 -8.54 -13.23
N GLY A 104 -5.11 -7.30 -12.87
CA GLY A 104 -4.76 -6.13 -13.66
C GLY A 104 -3.25 -6.00 -13.82
N THR A 105 -2.78 -5.25 -14.82
CA THR A 105 -1.34 -5.04 -15.08
C THR A 105 -0.59 -4.58 -13.83
N SER A 106 -1.26 -3.86 -12.93
CA SER A 106 -0.76 -3.36 -11.66
C SER A 106 -0.61 -4.40 -10.54
N GLU A 107 -1.15 -5.60 -10.74
CA GLU A 107 -1.19 -6.72 -9.78
C GLU A 107 -0.41 -7.93 -10.33
N GLN A 108 0.17 -7.81 -11.52
CA GLN A 108 1.02 -8.82 -12.14
C GLN A 108 2.47 -8.65 -11.66
N SER A 109 3.02 -9.66 -10.98
CA SER A 109 4.46 -9.69 -10.73
C SER A 109 5.18 -10.08 -12.03
N ARG A 110 5.83 -9.13 -12.71
CA ARG A 110 6.88 -9.51 -13.67
C ARG A 110 8.07 -10.02 -12.86
N GLN A 111 8.41 -11.29 -13.07
CA GLN A 111 9.68 -11.86 -12.61
C GLN A 111 10.85 -11.18 -13.31
#